data_AF-A0A350J7T9-F1
#
_entry.id   AF-A0A350J7T9-F1
#
_cell.length_a   1.000
_cell.length_b   1.000
_cell.length_c   1.000
_cell.angle_alpha   90.00
_cell.angle_beta   90.00
_cell.angle_gamma   90.00
#
_symmetry.space_group_name_H-M   'P 1'
#
loop_
_entity.id
_entity.type
_entity.pdbx_description
1 polymer ?
#
loop_
_entity_poly.entity_id
_entity_poly.type
_entity_poly.pdbx_seq_one_letter_code
_entity_poly.pdbx_strand_id
1 'polypeptide(L)'
;VHVNQISTWGDQELERQAAEVLVDTYNCCVIAQHCDSAQPQIVAEEKGVYGCGYNSDMSEQAPLAHLTAPVWNWDVYYQLAIETAMNGDASSFFGTVGNYYGGLAEGMVDISPLSANCSPETADAIELARDLMVSGEWDVFSGTRLSFSGTVDSDGGVICTQIADDLVTNDGTVIVEAGGPSVDDSVIQGSMNYYVQGVIAES
;
A
#
# COMPACT_ATOMS: atom_id res chain seq x y z
N VAL A 1 -12.57 1.14 6.72
CA VAL A 1 -11.91 1.94 5.67
C VAL A 1 -12.99 2.48 4.76
N HIS A 2 -13.03 3.79 4.51
CA HIS A 2 -13.96 4.41 3.57
C HIS A 2 -13.24 4.68 2.24
N VAL A 3 -13.88 4.39 1.12
CA VAL A 3 -13.31 4.52 -0.23
C VAL A 3 -14.22 5.41 -1.06
N ASN A 4 -13.67 6.46 -1.68
CA ASN A 4 -14.37 7.30 -2.64
C ASN A 4 -13.67 7.19 -4.01
N GLN A 5 -14.40 6.75 -5.03
CA GLN A 5 -13.86 6.48 -6.36
C GLN A 5 -14.21 7.59 -7.35
N ILE A 6 -13.18 8.24 -7.90
CA ILE A 6 -13.34 9.35 -8.86
C ILE A 6 -13.36 8.92 -10.34
N SER A 7 -13.18 7.63 -10.62
CA SER A 7 -13.21 7.05 -11.99
C SER A 7 -12.21 7.66 -12.99
N THR A 8 -11.14 8.27 -12.49
CA THR A 8 -10.01 8.80 -13.26
C THR A 8 -8.74 8.71 -12.40
N TRP A 9 -7.57 8.66 -13.05
CA TRP A 9 -6.29 8.61 -12.35
C TRP A 9 -5.78 10.00 -11.95
N GLY A 10 -6.01 11.01 -12.79
CA GLY A 10 -5.49 12.36 -12.61
C GLY A 10 -6.53 13.42 -12.92
N ASP A 11 -7.18 13.92 -11.88
CA ASP A 11 -8.06 15.09 -11.90
C ASP A 11 -8.00 15.77 -10.54
N GLN A 12 -7.19 16.82 -10.45
CA GLN A 12 -6.90 17.51 -9.19
C GLN A 12 -8.16 17.99 -8.46
N GLU A 13 -9.19 18.42 -9.18
CA GLU A 13 -10.42 18.92 -8.56
C GLU A 13 -11.22 17.76 -7.95
N LEU A 14 -11.39 16.66 -8.69
CA LEU A 14 -12.10 15.49 -8.18
C LEU A 14 -11.34 14.81 -7.04
N GLU A 15 -10.02 14.71 -7.14
CA GLU A 15 -9.16 14.16 -6.08
C GLU A 15 -9.29 14.95 -4.78
N ARG A 16 -9.30 16.28 -4.88
CA ARG A 16 -9.50 17.18 -3.75
C ARG A 16 -10.88 16.98 -3.13
N GLN A 17 -11.95 17.03 -3.93
CA GLN A 17 -13.32 16.87 -3.47
C GLN A 17 -13.54 15.51 -2.79
N ALA A 18 -12.97 14.44 -3.34
CA ALA A 18 -13.07 13.10 -2.76
C ALA A 18 -12.42 13.04 -1.37
N ALA A 19 -11.23 13.63 -1.20
CA ALA A 19 -10.55 13.71 0.09
C ALA A 19 -11.33 14.55 1.10
N GLU A 20 -11.87 15.71 0.67
CA GLU A 20 -12.72 16.56 1.53
C GLU A 20 -13.95 15.79 2.03
N VAL A 21 -14.61 15.02 1.17
CA VAL A 21 -15.75 14.17 1.55
C VAL A 21 -15.34 13.10 2.57
N LEU A 22 -14.22 12.39 2.35
CA LEU A 22 -13.73 11.36 3.28
C LEU A 22 -13.48 11.92 4.69
N VAL A 23 -12.89 13.11 4.78
CA VAL A 23 -12.64 13.77 6.07
C VAL A 23 -13.92 14.34 6.66
N ASP A 24 -14.65 15.17 5.92
CA ASP A 24 -15.75 15.97 6.47
C ASP A 24 -17.00 15.13 6.75
N THR A 25 -17.27 14.10 5.96
CA THR A 25 -18.50 13.28 6.08
C THR A 25 -18.26 12.01 6.87
N TYR A 26 -17.15 11.33 6.61
CA TYR A 26 -16.84 10.03 7.19
C TYR A 26 -15.82 10.10 8.32
N ASN A 27 -15.34 11.30 8.66
CA ASN A 27 -14.44 11.56 9.77
C ASN A 27 -13.14 10.72 9.67
N CYS A 28 -12.66 10.51 8.43
CA CYS A 28 -11.39 9.84 8.18
C CYS A 28 -10.24 10.70 8.70
N CYS A 29 -9.36 10.11 9.52
CA CYS A 29 -8.21 10.79 10.12
C CYS A 29 -6.86 10.45 9.46
N VAL A 30 -6.87 9.55 8.48
CA VAL A 30 -5.72 9.23 7.62
C VAL A 30 -6.23 9.10 6.19
N ILE A 31 -5.62 9.81 5.25
CA ILE A 31 -5.96 9.76 3.82
C ILE A 31 -4.85 9.06 3.03
N ALA A 32 -5.19 7.93 2.43
CA ALA A 32 -4.38 7.28 1.41
C ALA A 32 -5.05 7.44 0.04
N GLN A 33 -4.27 7.31 -1.03
CA GLN A 33 -4.77 7.53 -2.38
C GLN A 33 -4.23 6.52 -3.39
N HIS A 34 -4.91 6.44 -4.52
CA HIS A 34 -4.46 5.73 -5.73
C HIS A 34 -4.80 6.59 -6.96
N CYS A 35 -4.58 7.90 -6.84
CA CYS A 35 -4.68 8.91 -7.87
C CYS A 35 -3.36 9.69 -7.93
N ASP A 36 -3.15 10.48 -8.99
CA ASP A 36 -1.82 10.87 -9.43
C ASP A 36 -1.34 12.24 -8.92
N SER A 37 -2.19 13.05 -8.28
CA SER A 37 -1.79 14.36 -7.77
C SER A 37 -1.62 14.40 -6.25
N ALA A 38 -0.97 15.45 -5.73
CA ALA A 38 -0.82 15.64 -4.29
C ALA A 38 -2.08 16.20 -3.59
N GLN A 39 -3.18 16.45 -4.31
CA GLN A 39 -4.36 17.12 -3.75
C GLN A 39 -4.96 16.42 -2.52
N PRO A 40 -5.10 15.09 -2.46
CA PRO A 40 -5.62 14.44 -1.26
C PRO A 40 -4.74 14.66 -0.03
N GLN A 41 -3.41 14.69 -0.20
CA GLN A 41 -2.47 14.96 0.89
C GLN A 41 -2.51 16.42 1.34
N ILE A 42 -2.67 17.36 0.40
CA ILE A 42 -2.86 18.78 0.71
C ILE A 42 -4.15 18.97 1.52
N VAL A 43 -5.25 18.29 1.16
CA VAL A 43 -6.50 18.31 1.94
C VAL A 43 -6.28 17.72 3.33
N ALA A 44 -5.54 16.61 3.45
CA ALA A 44 -5.23 16.03 4.75
C ALA A 44 -4.56 17.06 5.67
N GLU A 45 -3.55 17.79 5.16
CA GLU A 45 -2.88 18.87 5.89
C GLU A 45 -3.82 20.02 6.24
N GLU A 46 -4.59 20.54 5.29
CA GLU A 46 -5.54 21.64 5.52
C GLU A 46 -6.61 21.30 6.58
N LYS A 47 -6.99 20.01 6.65
CA LYS A 47 -7.97 19.49 7.62
C LYS A 47 -7.33 19.06 8.94
N GLY A 48 -6.00 19.10 9.05
CA GLY A 48 -5.27 18.69 10.25
C GLY A 48 -5.36 17.18 10.54
N VAL A 49 -5.49 16.37 9.49
CA VAL A 49 -5.43 14.90 9.55
C VAL A 49 -4.17 14.40 8.85
N TYR A 50 -3.85 13.12 9.01
CA TYR A 50 -2.63 12.56 8.43
C TYR A 50 -2.86 12.01 7.03
N GLY A 51 -1.78 11.78 6.29
CA GLY A 51 -1.82 11.31 4.93
C GLY A 51 -0.70 10.32 4.61
N CYS A 52 -1.03 9.31 3.80
CA CYS A 52 -0.04 8.48 3.12
C CYS A 52 -0.11 8.82 1.62
N GLY A 53 0.99 9.30 1.06
CA GLY A 53 1.07 9.67 -0.36
C GLY A 53 0.98 8.46 -1.29
N TYR A 54 1.27 8.68 -2.58
CA TYR A 54 1.25 7.63 -3.60
C TYR A 54 2.23 7.94 -4.72
N ASN A 55 2.84 6.91 -5.31
CA ASN A 55 3.87 6.97 -6.37
C ASN A 55 5.20 7.65 -6.02
N SER A 56 5.19 8.70 -5.20
CA SER A 56 6.37 9.48 -4.82
C SER A 56 6.29 9.97 -3.37
N ASP A 57 7.43 10.40 -2.83
CA ASP A 57 7.46 11.15 -1.57
C ASP A 57 6.69 12.48 -1.71
N MET A 58 5.67 12.67 -0.88
CA MET A 58 4.82 13.87 -0.87
C MET A 58 5.09 14.78 0.34
N SER A 59 6.23 14.58 1.03
CA SER A 59 6.62 15.37 2.20
C SER A 59 6.70 16.87 1.92
N GLU A 60 7.11 17.29 0.71
CA GLU A 60 7.20 18.72 0.37
C GLU A 60 5.82 19.37 0.19
N GLN A 61 4.85 18.61 -0.30
CA GLN A 61 3.51 19.08 -0.64
C GLN A 61 2.59 19.13 0.59
N ALA A 62 2.78 18.21 1.54
CA ALA A 62 1.96 18.10 2.75
C ALA A 62 2.79 17.75 4.01
N PRO A 63 3.79 18.57 4.39
CA PRO A 63 4.75 18.25 5.46
C PRO A 63 4.13 17.99 6.84
N LEU A 64 2.96 18.57 7.15
CA LEU A 64 2.30 18.41 8.45
C LEU A 64 1.34 17.21 8.49
N ALA A 65 1.01 16.64 7.33
CA ALA A 65 0.13 15.47 7.23
C ALA A 65 0.87 14.19 6.82
N HIS A 66 1.87 14.29 5.94
CA HIS A 66 2.54 13.14 5.32
C HIS A 66 3.14 12.24 6.40
N LEU A 67 2.88 10.94 6.32
CA LEU A 67 3.47 9.90 7.16
C LEU A 67 4.58 9.18 6.39
N THR A 68 4.23 8.66 5.22
CA THR A 68 5.08 7.98 4.24
C THR A 68 4.29 7.82 2.93
N ALA A 69 4.89 7.29 1.87
CA ALA A 69 4.20 6.91 0.64
C ALA A 69 4.80 5.63 0.06
N PRO A 70 4.01 4.70 -0.49
CA PRO A 70 4.56 3.71 -1.41
C PRO A 70 5.21 4.43 -2.59
N VAL A 71 6.39 3.96 -2.98
CA VAL A 71 7.20 4.47 -4.10
C VAL A 71 7.56 3.34 -5.05
N TRP A 72 7.64 3.65 -6.35
CA TRP A 72 7.95 2.70 -7.40
C TRP A 72 9.33 3.01 -7.98
N ASN A 73 10.27 2.09 -7.78
CA ASN A 73 11.63 2.20 -8.27
C ASN A 73 11.71 1.66 -9.70
N TRP A 74 11.16 2.43 -10.64
CA TRP A 74 11.10 2.05 -12.05
C TRP A 74 12.47 1.84 -12.71
N ASP A 75 13.53 2.39 -12.12
CA ASP A 75 14.91 2.16 -12.53
C ASP A 75 15.29 0.67 -12.48
N VAL A 76 14.76 -0.10 -11.51
CA VAL A 76 14.95 -1.55 -11.43
C VAL A 76 14.48 -2.23 -12.72
N TYR A 77 13.24 -1.94 -13.13
CA TYR A 77 12.67 -2.50 -14.34
C TYR A 77 13.32 -1.94 -15.61
N TYR A 78 13.56 -0.63 -15.68
CA TYR A 78 14.16 -0.01 -16.87
C TYR A 78 15.57 -0.49 -17.12
N GLN A 79 16.37 -0.71 -16.07
CA GLN A 79 17.70 -1.29 -16.22
C GLN A 79 17.61 -2.70 -16.79
N LEU A 80 16.78 -3.58 -16.20
CA LEU A 80 16.54 -4.93 -16.70
C LEU A 80 16.13 -4.92 -18.18
N ALA A 81 15.21 -4.03 -18.54
CA ALA A 81 14.70 -3.94 -19.90
C ALA A 81 15.73 -3.48 -20.92
N ILE A 82 16.50 -2.44 -20.59
CA ILE A 82 17.56 -1.90 -21.45
C ILE A 82 18.67 -2.95 -21.63
N GLU A 83 19.14 -3.57 -20.56
CA GLU A 83 20.21 -4.58 -20.61
C GLU A 83 19.79 -5.82 -21.41
N THR A 84 18.55 -6.27 -21.25
CA THR A 84 18.01 -7.40 -22.02
C THR A 84 17.96 -7.08 -23.50
N ALA A 85 17.50 -5.88 -23.88
CA ALA A 85 17.44 -5.45 -25.27
C ALA A 85 18.84 -5.24 -25.89
N MET A 86 19.83 -4.83 -25.09
CA MET A 86 21.21 -4.66 -25.57
C MET A 86 21.95 -5.98 -25.77
N ASN A 87 21.72 -6.96 -24.90
CA ASN A 87 22.40 -8.25 -24.93
C ASN A 87 21.75 -9.26 -25.90
N GLY A 88 20.51 -8.99 -26.34
CA GLY A 88 19.75 -9.79 -27.29
C GLY A 88 19.25 -8.98 -28.49
N ASP A 89 18.26 -9.53 -29.20
CA ASP A 89 17.43 -8.75 -30.13
C ASP A 89 16.29 -8.11 -29.33
N ALA A 90 16.06 -6.80 -29.51
CA ALA A 90 14.93 -6.08 -28.89
C ALA A 90 13.58 -6.76 -29.18
N SER A 91 13.45 -7.44 -30.32
CA SER A 91 12.25 -8.23 -30.65
C SER A 91 11.98 -9.40 -29.69
N SER A 92 13.02 -9.88 -28.99
CA SER A 92 12.96 -10.98 -28.03
C SER A 92 12.78 -10.53 -26.58
N PHE A 93 12.75 -9.21 -26.33
CA PHE A 93 12.64 -8.64 -24.98
C PHE A 93 11.44 -9.19 -24.21
N PHE A 94 10.23 -9.08 -24.79
CA PHE A 94 9.01 -9.54 -24.12
C PHE A 94 9.01 -11.06 -23.90
N GLY A 95 9.60 -11.84 -24.82
CA GLY A 95 9.76 -13.28 -24.62
C GLY A 95 10.75 -13.65 -23.51
N THR A 96 11.66 -12.74 -23.15
CA THR A 96 12.69 -12.96 -22.13
C THR A 96 12.23 -12.47 -20.75
N VAL A 97 11.60 -11.30 -20.68
CA VAL A 97 11.18 -10.67 -19.41
C VAL A 97 9.73 -11.02 -19.05
N GLY A 98 8.85 -11.18 -20.04
CA GLY A 98 7.44 -11.43 -19.82
C GLY A 98 6.73 -10.29 -19.07
N ASN A 99 5.63 -10.65 -18.40
CA ASN A 99 4.97 -9.74 -17.47
C ASN A 99 5.84 -9.61 -16.21
N TYR A 100 6.38 -8.42 -15.99
CA TYR A 100 7.18 -8.13 -14.81
C TYR A 100 6.27 -7.76 -13.62
N TYR A 101 6.40 -8.50 -12.53
CA TYR A 101 5.64 -8.30 -11.29
C TYR A 101 6.61 -8.39 -10.11
N GLY A 102 7.36 -7.31 -9.88
CA GLY A 102 8.33 -7.19 -8.79
C GLY A 102 7.73 -6.51 -7.56
N GLY A 103 8.11 -6.99 -6.38
CA GLY A 103 7.71 -6.45 -5.08
C GLY A 103 8.88 -5.86 -4.29
N LEU A 104 8.78 -5.94 -2.96
CA LEU A 104 9.81 -5.47 -2.03
C LEU A 104 11.12 -6.25 -2.17
N ALA A 105 11.05 -7.57 -2.43
CA ALA A 105 12.23 -8.43 -2.55
C ALA A 105 13.11 -8.06 -3.77
N GLU A 106 12.47 -7.67 -4.87
CA GLU A 106 13.14 -7.18 -6.08
C GLU A 106 13.54 -5.69 -5.98
N GLY A 107 13.12 -4.99 -4.92
CA GLY A 107 13.30 -3.57 -4.75
C GLY A 107 12.47 -2.71 -5.70
N MET A 108 11.49 -3.30 -6.40
CA MET A 108 10.64 -2.60 -7.38
C MET A 108 9.69 -1.61 -6.69
N VAL A 109 9.24 -1.94 -5.49
CA VAL A 109 8.47 -1.04 -4.63
C VAL A 109 9.18 -0.85 -3.31
N ASP A 110 8.97 0.30 -2.69
CA ASP A 110 9.40 0.61 -1.33
C ASP A 110 8.43 1.63 -0.71
N ILE A 111 8.78 2.18 0.44
CA ILE A 111 8.14 3.36 1.02
C ILE A 111 9.12 4.54 1.09
N SER A 112 8.60 5.76 1.00
CA SER A 112 9.36 6.96 1.28
C SER A 112 9.81 6.98 2.75
N PRO A 113 10.82 7.78 3.11
CA PRO A 113 11.20 7.96 4.52
C PRO A 113 9.99 8.32 5.38
N LEU A 114 9.97 7.80 6.61
CA LEU A 114 8.99 8.23 7.61
C LEU A 114 9.21 9.69 7.98
N SER A 115 8.12 10.43 8.07
CA SER A 115 8.17 11.81 8.55
C SER A 115 8.21 11.88 10.07
N ALA A 116 8.42 13.09 10.60
CA ALA A 116 8.33 13.36 12.04
C ALA A 116 6.89 13.27 12.60
N ASN A 117 5.89 13.05 11.74
CA ASN A 117 4.49 12.87 12.14
C ASN A 117 4.21 11.43 12.63
N CYS A 118 5.11 10.48 12.35
CA CYS A 118 5.02 9.11 12.82
C CYS A 118 5.45 8.98 14.29
N SER A 119 4.89 8.00 15.00
CA SER A 119 5.35 7.67 16.33
C SER A 119 6.73 6.98 16.31
N PRO A 120 7.53 7.07 17.39
CA PRO A 120 8.88 6.50 17.42
C PRO A 120 8.95 5.01 17.05
N GLU A 121 7.91 4.25 17.43
CA GLU A 121 7.81 2.81 17.19
C GLU A 121 7.37 2.44 15.75
N THR A 122 7.01 3.41 14.92
CA THR A 122 6.50 3.15 13.56
C THR A 122 7.57 2.51 12.67
N ALA A 123 8.84 2.92 12.80
CA ALA A 123 9.94 2.38 11.98
C ALA A 123 10.13 0.88 12.25
N ASP A 124 10.16 0.47 13.51
CA ASP A 124 10.33 -0.93 13.90
C ASP A 124 9.14 -1.79 13.44
N ALA A 125 7.92 -1.26 13.53
CA ALA A 125 6.73 -1.95 13.04
C ALA A 125 6.78 -2.21 11.52
N ILE A 126 7.25 -1.22 10.75
CA ILE A 126 7.41 -1.33 9.30
C ILE A 126 8.48 -2.32 8.93
N GLU A 127 9.65 -2.28 9.59
CA GLU A 127 10.74 -3.21 9.28
C GLU A 127 10.35 -4.66 9.61
N LEU A 128 9.63 -4.88 10.73
CA LEU A 128 9.07 -6.20 11.04
C LEU A 128 8.11 -6.70 9.95
N ALA A 129 7.21 -5.84 9.47
CA ALA A 129 6.29 -6.20 8.38
C ALA A 129 7.06 -6.46 7.06
N ARG A 130 8.03 -5.61 6.73
CA ARG A 130 8.90 -5.77 5.54
C ARG A 130 9.63 -7.10 5.57
N ASP A 131 10.26 -7.45 6.68
CA ASP A 131 11.03 -8.69 6.82
C ASP A 131 10.13 -9.92 6.63
N LEU A 132 8.92 -9.91 7.20
CA LEU A 132 7.95 -10.99 7.03
C LEU A 132 7.45 -11.10 5.58
N MET A 133 7.22 -9.98 4.90
CA MET A 133 6.83 -9.96 3.48
C MET A 133 7.96 -10.43 2.56
N VAL A 134 9.19 -9.96 2.78
CA VAL A 134 10.36 -10.28 1.93
C VAL A 134 10.81 -11.72 2.13
N SER A 135 10.72 -12.25 3.35
CA SER A 135 11.03 -13.66 3.63
C SER A 135 9.95 -14.62 3.11
N GLY A 136 8.75 -14.11 2.82
CA GLY A 136 7.58 -14.91 2.45
C GLY A 136 6.93 -15.63 3.64
N GLU A 137 7.31 -15.30 4.88
CA GLU A 137 6.67 -15.83 6.09
C GLU A 137 5.25 -15.26 6.27
N TRP A 138 4.94 -14.11 5.68
CA TRP A 138 3.62 -13.51 5.69
C TRP A 138 3.29 -12.79 4.37
N ASP A 139 2.01 -12.77 4.03
CA ASP A 139 1.46 -12.09 2.85
C ASP A 139 0.15 -11.37 3.22
N VAL A 140 -0.06 -10.19 2.61
CA VAL A 140 -1.20 -9.29 2.86
C VAL A 140 -2.56 -9.92 2.54
N PHE A 141 -2.61 -10.93 1.66
CA PHE A 141 -3.83 -11.65 1.28
C PHE A 141 -3.88 -13.09 1.83
N SER A 142 -3.14 -13.38 2.89
CA SER A 142 -3.20 -14.67 3.60
C SER A 142 -4.30 -14.73 4.66
N GLY A 143 -4.59 -15.94 5.17
CA GLY A 143 -5.46 -16.16 6.32
C GLY A 143 -4.76 -15.82 7.65
N THR A 144 -3.80 -14.91 7.62
CA THR A 144 -3.05 -14.47 8.79
C THR A 144 -2.97 -12.95 8.76
N ARG A 145 -3.34 -12.30 9.85
CA ARG A 145 -3.17 -10.84 10.00
C ARG A 145 -2.05 -10.52 10.96
N LEU A 146 -1.35 -9.43 10.69
CA LEU A 146 -0.43 -8.82 11.64
C LEU A 146 -1.21 -7.94 12.62
N SER A 147 -0.83 -8.00 13.89
CA SER A 147 -1.29 -7.08 14.92
C SER A 147 -0.10 -6.43 15.61
N PHE A 148 -0.12 -5.11 15.64
CA PHE A 148 0.83 -4.27 16.38
C PHE A 148 0.08 -3.62 17.54
N SER A 149 0.49 -3.90 18.77
CA SER A 149 -0.26 -3.47 19.97
C SER A 149 0.04 -2.04 20.42
N GLY A 150 0.91 -1.31 19.72
CA GLY A 150 1.38 0.03 20.13
C GLY A 150 2.16 0.04 21.45
N THR A 151 2.41 -1.14 22.01
CA THR A 151 3.22 -1.33 23.21
C THR A 151 4.54 -1.97 22.81
N VAL A 152 5.62 -1.51 23.45
CA VAL A 152 6.92 -2.17 23.34
C VAL A 152 7.06 -3.28 24.37
N ASP A 153 7.87 -4.28 24.09
CA ASP A 153 8.26 -5.32 25.04
C ASP A 153 9.23 -4.78 26.12
N SER A 154 9.73 -5.66 26.98
CA SER A 154 10.64 -5.29 28.07
C SER A 154 11.98 -4.71 27.59
N ASP A 155 12.37 -4.98 26.35
CA ASP A 155 13.61 -4.51 25.74
C ASP A 155 13.38 -3.30 24.82
N GLY A 156 12.13 -2.81 24.74
CA GLY A 156 11.75 -1.66 23.92
C GLY A 156 11.40 -2.02 22.47
N GLY A 157 11.32 -3.31 22.13
CA GLY A 157 10.96 -3.79 20.80
C GLY A 157 9.46 -3.75 20.54
N VAL A 158 9.06 -3.45 19.30
CA VAL A 158 7.65 -3.51 18.89
C VAL A 158 7.14 -4.94 18.91
N ILE A 159 5.97 -5.13 19.55
CA ILE A 159 5.30 -6.44 19.56
C ILE A 159 4.46 -6.58 18.28
N CYS A 160 4.92 -7.45 17.38
CA CYS A 160 4.16 -7.92 16.22
C CYS A 160 3.64 -9.34 16.47
N THR A 161 2.34 -9.57 16.34
CA THR A 161 1.72 -10.89 16.45
C THR A 161 1.08 -11.30 15.14
N GLN A 162 1.41 -12.50 14.66
CA GLN A 162 0.70 -13.16 13.56
C GLN A 162 -0.52 -13.90 14.12
N ILE A 163 -1.72 -13.49 13.69
CA ILE A 163 -2.99 -14.05 14.16
C ILE A 163 -3.65 -14.75 12.97
N ALA A 164 -3.85 -16.06 13.11
CA ALA A 164 -4.67 -16.82 12.16
C ALA A 164 -6.10 -16.27 12.20
N ASP A 165 -6.59 -15.78 11.06
CA ASP A 165 -7.89 -15.14 10.94
C ASP A 165 -8.41 -15.30 9.51
N ASP A 166 -9.72 -15.43 9.34
CA ASP A 166 -10.30 -15.60 8.01
C ASP A 166 -10.13 -14.31 7.19
N LEU A 167 -9.72 -14.44 5.92
CA LEU A 167 -9.83 -13.36 4.94
C LEU A 167 -11.24 -13.40 4.35
N VAL A 168 -12.09 -12.46 4.75
CA VAL A 168 -13.52 -12.46 4.41
C VAL A 168 -13.87 -11.26 3.54
N THR A 169 -14.74 -11.43 2.55
CA THR A 169 -15.38 -10.34 1.80
C THR A 169 -16.44 -9.61 2.64
N ASN A 170 -16.87 -8.43 2.19
CA ASN A 170 -17.99 -7.71 2.79
C ASN A 170 -19.32 -8.48 2.82
N ASP A 171 -19.54 -9.42 1.90
CA ASP A 171 -20.75 -10.25 1.88
C ASP A 171 -20.67 -11.49 2.78
N GLY A 172 -19.56 -11.66 3.51
CA GLY A 172 -19.34 -12.76 4.45
C GLY A 172 -18.74 -14.02 3.81
N THR A 173 -18.32 -13.96 2.55
CA THR A 173 -17.62 -15.07 1.88
C THR A 173 -16.18 -15.17 2.40
N VAL A 174 -15.83 -16.34 2.94
CA VAL A 174 -14.44 -16.66 3.30
C VAL A 174 -13.65 -16.94 2.02
N ILE A 175 -12.63 -16.12 1.76
CA ILE A 175 -11.71 -16.27 0.62
C ILE A 175 -10.53 -17.16 1.00
N VAL A 176 -10.00 -16.95 2.22
CA VAL A 176 -8.93 -17.75 2.81
C VAL A 176 -9.31 -18.03 4.26
N GLU A 177 -9.34 -19.31 4.63
CA GLU A 177 -9.57 -19.73 6.02
C GLU A 177 -8.38 -19.34 6.92
N ALA A 178 -8.62 -19.17 8.22
CA ALA A 178 -7.60 -18.85 9.21
C ALA A 178 -6.37 -19.79 9.12
N GLY A 179 -5.18 -19.18 8.99
CA GLY A 179 -3.89 -19.85 8.80
C GLY A 179 -3.67 -20.38 7.37
N GLY A 180 -4.60 -20.13 6.45
CA GLY A 180 -4.50 -20.52 5.06
C GLY A 180 -3.47 -19.70 4.28
N PRO A 181 -2.98 -20.24 3.13
CA PRO A 181 -2.00 -19.57 2.29
C PRO A 181 -2.59 -18.32 1.62
N SER A 182 -1.74 -17.46 1.08
CA SER A 182 -2.19 -16.28 0.33
C SER A 182 -3.09 -16.65 -0.85
N VAL A 183 -3.96 -15.71 -1.21
CA VAL A 183 -4.69 -15.72 -2.47
C VAL A 183 -3.70 -15.85 -3.63
N ASP A 184 -4.01 -16.70 -4.60
CA ASP A 184 -3.17 -16.91 -5.78
C ASP A 184 -3.01 -15.63 -6.60
N ASP A 185 -1.80 -15.36 -7.10
CA ASP A 185 -1.47 -14.20 -7.91
C ASP A 185 -2.40 -14.02 -9.12
N SER A 186 -2.89 -15.12 -9.73
CA SER A 186 -3.82 -15.03 -10.86
C SER A 186 -5.17 -14.42 -10.46
N VAL A 187 -5.59 -14.59 -9.21
CA VAL A 187 -6.78 -13.94 -8.65
C VAL A 187 -6.47 -12.47 -8.40
N ILE A 188 -5.33 -12.16 -7.77
CA ILE A 188 -4.90 -10.79 -7.48
C ILE A 188 -4.78 -9.95 -8.76
N GLN A 189 -4.14 -10.50 -9.80
CA GLN A 189 -3.87 -9.80 -11.05
C GLN A 189 -5.09 -9.71 -11.99
N GLY A 190 -6.11 -10.54 -11.80
CA GLY A 190 -7.14 -10.75 -12.82
C GLY A 190 -8.59 -10.63 -12.34
N SER A 191 -8.92 -11.23 -11.21
CA SER A 191 -10.32 -11.43 -10.80
C SER A 191 -10.67 -10.89 -9.42
N MET A 192 -9.72 -10.28 -8.70
CA MET A 192 -10.00 -9.60 -7.44
C MET A 192 -10.82 -8.32 -7.72
N ASN A 193 -12.13 -8.45 -7.61
CA ASN A 193 -13.11 -7.41 -7.89
C ASN A 193 -14.14 -7.26 -6.75
N TYR A 194 -13.70 -7.57 -5.54
CA TYR A 194 -14.48 -7.55 -4.31
C TYR A 194 -13.73 -6.79 -3.22
N TYR A 195 -14.47 -6.35 -2.22
CA TYR A 195 -13.92 -5.74 -1.03
C TYR A 195 -13.88 -6.74 0.13
N VAL A 196 -12.78 -6.72 0.88
CA VAL A 196 -12.67 -7.41 2.16
C VAL A 196 -13.53 -6.72 3.21
N GLN A 197 -13.90 -7.47 4.24
CA GLN A 197 -14.76 -7.00 5.32
C GLN A 197 -14.22 -5.71 5.96
N GLY A 198 -15.09 -4.72 6.13
CA GLY A 198 -14.76 -3.44 6.78
C GLY A 198 -14.30 -2.34 5.82
N VAL A 199 -14.23 -2.62 4.52
CA VAL A 199 -14.12 -1.60 3.47
C VAL A 199 -15.51 -1.15 3.06
N ILE A 200 -15.75 0.15 2.97
CA ILE A 200 -17.04 0.72 2.58
C ILE A 200 -16.79 1.62 1.37
N ALA A 201 -17.38 1.27 0.22
CA ALA A 201 -17.35 2.13 -0.95
C ALA A 201 -18.48 3.16 -0.84
N GLU A 202 -18.09 4.42 -0.78
CA GLU A 202 -18.98 5.56 -0.66
C GLU A 202 -19.50 5.99 -2.03
N SER A 203 -20.74 6.46 -2.04
CA SER A 203 -21.49 6.86 -3.23
C SER A 203 -21.43 8.34 -3.53
#